data_AF-A0A0F9NZZ2-F1
#
_entry.id   AF-A0A0F9NZZ2-F1
#
_cell.length_a   1.000
_cell.length_b   1.000
_cell.length_c   1.000
_cell.angle_alpha   90.00
_cell.angle_beta   90.00
_cell.angle_gamma   90.00
#
_symmetry.space_group_name_H-M   'P 1'
#
loop_
_entity.id
_entity.type
_entity.pdbx_description
1 polymer ?
#
loop_
_entity_poly.entity_id
_entity_poly.type
_entity_poly.pdbx_seq_one_letter_code
_entity_poly.pdbx_strand_id
1 'polypeptide(L)'
;MHKRLKWNAIGFEKKTQLLYNTLKQEKDEVSRDYLSIHRKLQGFLDQLNHVLDNMKKIQNELIPKLEEIFKLEFKTPELVMLSLCRPSIRNIYQDMEKHFNDQKNNPLKVDEYKELASSGDAADVLALIGDAVLDLSVVQTLWDSSLTTVGKLTKKRAGIVANDNLAKICDEWELYDFRLNRIKDPSEKNSKPKTILHEKGTLVEAIYGVIYLEFGFEELIRTIPLIQ
;
A
#
# COMPACT_ATOMS: atom_id res chain seq x y z
N MET A 1 -1.44 -6.28 22.82
CA MET A 1 -0.91 -5.51 21.68
C MET A 1 0.35 -4.75 22.09
N HIS A 2 1.51 -5.06 21.48
CA HIS A 2 2.80 -4.47 21.86
C HIS A 2 2.81 -2.94 21.66
N LYS A 3 3.25 -2.18 22.67
CA LYS A 3 3.28 -0.69 22.64
C LYS A 3 4.18 -0.09 21.54
N ARG A 4 5.04 -0.88 20.90
CA ARG A 4 6.09 -0.41 19.95
C ARG A 4 5.69 -0.51 18.47
N LEU A 5 4.73 -1.35 18.12
CA LEU A 5 4.27 -1.51 16.74
C LEU A 5 2.89 -0.87 16.63
N LYS A 6 2.89 0.44 16.44
CA LYS A 6 1.69 1.24 16.18
C LYS A 6 1.92 2.04 14.91
N TRP A 7 0.96 1.99 14.01
CA TRP A 7 0.92 2.88 12.87
C TRP A 7 -0.09 3.99 13.13
N ASN A 8 0.32 5.24 12.94
CA ASN A 8 -0.58 6.37 13.05
C ASN A 8 -1.11 6.71 11.67
N ALA A 9 -2.43 6.80 11.54
CA ALA A 9 -3.10 7.33 10.37
C ALA A 9 -2.48 8.70 9.99
N ILE A 10 -2.02 8.84 8.75
CA ILE A 10 -1.46 10.10 8.25
C ILE A 10 -2.56 10.97 7.64
N GLY A 11 -3.79 10.46 7.54
CA GLY A 11 -4.90 11.14 6.89
C GLY A 11 -4.73 11.16 5.36
N PHE A 12 -4.21 10.07 4.80
CA PHE A 12 -3.74 9.97 3.42
C PHE A 12 -4.76 10.50 2.41
N GLU A 13 -5.94 9.90 2.35
CA GLU A 13 -7.02 10.31 1.45
C GLU A 13 -7.44 11.77 1.65
N LYS A 14 -7.66 12.17 2.92
CA LYS A 14 -8.11 13.53 3.27
C LYS A 14 -7.12 14.60 2.80
N LYS A 15 -5.82 14.37 3.01
CA LYS A 15 -4.76 15.30 2.59
C LYS A 15 -4.61 15.31 1.05
N THR A 16 -4.73 14.16 0.39
CA THR A 16 -4.74 14.08 -1.09
C THR A 16 -5.94 14.83 -1.68
N GLN A 17 -7.12 14.70 -1.08
CA GLN A 17 -8.32 15.44 -1.49
C GLN A 17 -8.18 16.95 -1.27
N LEU A 18 -7.54 17.36 -0.18
CA LEU A 18 -7.26 18.77 0.09
C LEU A 18 -6.36 19.36 -1.00
N LEU A 19 -5.25 18.70 -1.35
CA LEU A 19 -4.37 19.10 -2.44
C LEU A 19 -5.11 19.22 -3.78
N TYR A 20 -5.96 18.24 -4.10
CA TYR A 20 -6.77 18.25 -5.31
C TYR A 20 -7.69 19.48 -5.36
N ASN A 21 -8.41 19.76 -4.26
CA ASN A 21 -9.32 20.89 -4.20
C ASN A 21 -8.59 22.23 -4.32
N THR A 22 -7.44 22.38 -3.67
CA THR A 22 -6.62 23.60 -3.75
C THR A 22 -6.09 23.83 -5.17
N LEU A 23 -5.58 22.80 -5.85
CA LEU A 23 -5.13 22.91 -7.24
C LEU A 23 -6.27 23.22 -8.21
N LYS A 24 -7.45 22.66 -7.95
CA LYS A 24 -8.63 22.92 -8.77
C LYS A 24 -9.03 24.39 -8.69
N GLN A 25 -9.05 24.93 -7.47
CA GLN A 25 -9.30 26.36 -7.25
C GLN A 25 -8.23 27.22 -7.93
N GLU A 26 -6.93 26.91 -7.76
CA GLU A 26 -5.84 27.65 -8.41
C GLU A 26 -6.02 27.65 -9.94
N LYS A 27 -6.37 26.51 -10.52
CA LYS A 27 -6.61 26.40 -11.97
C LYS A 27 -7.77 27.27 -12.44
N ASP A 28 -8.86 27.31 -11.67
CA ASP A 28 -10.05 28.10 -12.01
C ASP A 28 -9.78 29.62 -11.91
N GLU A 29 -8.82 30.04 -11.08
CA GLU A 29 -8.40 31.44 -10.92
C GLU A 29 -7.38 31.91 -11.99
N VAL A 30 -6.63 31.00 -12.62
CA VAL A 30 -5.64 31.34 -13.64
C VAL A 30 -6.30 31.74 -14.97
N SER A 31 -5.92 32.91 -15.51
CA SER A 31 -6.39 33.35 -16.84
C SER A 31 -6.12 32.30 -17.92
N ARG A 32 -7.07 32.13 -18.84
CA ARG A 32 -7.02 31.16 -19.96
C ARG A 32 -5.87 31.43 -20.93
N ASP A 33 -5.29 32.62 -20.91
CA ASP A 33 -4.17 33.01 -21.77
C ASP A 33 -2.86 32.28 -21.37
N TYR A 34 -2.77 31.79 -20.13
CA TYR A 34 -1.60 31.05 -19.62
C TYR A 34 -1.72 29.54 -19.83
N LEU A 35 -1.74 29.13 -21.09
CA LEU A 35 -1.92 27.72 -21.49
C LEU A 35 -0.91 26.75 -20.86
N SER A 36 0.33 27.19 -20.63
CA SER A 36 1.38 26.36 -20.02
C SER A 36 1.08 26.04 -18.54
N ILE A 37 0.61 27.03 -17.78
CA ILE A 37 0.21 26.87 -16.38
C ILE A 37 -1.02 25.96 -16.29
N HIS A 38 -2.02 26.20 -17.15
CA HIS A 38 -3.21 25.35 -17.24
C HIS A 38 -2.89 23.87 -17.50
N ARG A 39 -1.91 23.59 -18.38
CA ARG A 39 -1.45 22.21 -18.65
C ARG A 39 -0.74 21.60 -17.45
N LYS A 40 0.12 22.37 -16.76
CA LYS A 40 0.83 21.90 -15.55
C LYS A 40 -0.16 21.53 -14.45
N LEU A 41 -1.10 22.43 -14.14
CA LEU A 41 -2.14 22.21 -13.13
C LEU A 41 -3.05 21.05 -13.50
N GLN A 42 -3.44 20.91 -14.78
CA GLN A 42 -4.19 19.73 -15.23
C GLN A 42 -3.40 18.44 -14.98
N GLY A 43 -2.11 18.43 -15.30
CA GLY A 43 -1.26 17.26 -15.06
C GLY A 43 -1.24 16.84 -13.59
N PHE A 44 -1.21 17.78 -12.65
CA PHE A 44 -1.31 17.47 -11.22
C PHE A 44 -2.69 16.98 -10.81
N LEU A 45 -3.75 17.63 -11.30
CA LEU A 45 -5.13 17.22 -11.04
C LEU A 45 -5.39 15.80 -11.55
N ASP A 46 -4.91 15.46 -12.74
CA ASP A 46 -5.02 14.10 -13.29
C ASP A 46 -4.37 13.08 -12.35
N GLN A 47 -3.15 13.35 -11.87
CA GLN A 47 -2.43 12.45 -10.97
C GLN A 47 -3.17 12.24 -9.64
N LEU A 48 -3.59 13.33 -8.99
CA LEU A 48 -4.32 13.24 -7.72
C LEU A 48 -5.68 12.57 -7.90
N ASN A 49 -6.39 12.86 -8.99
CA ASN A 49 -7.67 12.21 -9.30
C ASN A 49 -7.49 10.70 -9.48
N HIS A 50 -6.45 10.26 -10.19
CA HIS A 50 -6.16 8.85 -10.36
C HIS A 50 -5.89 8.13 -9.03
N VAL A 51 -5.12 8.76 -8.15
CA VAL A 51 -4.86 8.22 -6.80
C VAL A 51 -6.15 8.14 -5.99
N LEU A 52 -6.97 9.20 -5.99
CA LEU A 52 -8.25 9.24 -5.28
C LEU A 52 -9.26 8.21 -5.82
N ASP A 53 -9.34 8.05 -7.14
CA ASP A 53 -10.20 7.05 -7.76
C ASP A 53 -9.79 5.63 -7.34
N ASN A 54 -8.49 5.34 -7.31
CA ASN A 54 -8.00 4.04 -6.86
C ASN A 54 -8.18 3.83 -5.34
N MET A 55 -7.99 4.85 -4.51
CA MET A 55 -8.32 4.80 -3.08
C MET A 55 -9.80 4.44 -2.87
N LYS A 56 -10.68 5.05 -3.66
CA LYS A 56 -12.12 4.77 -3.62
C LYS A 56 -12.44 3.35 -4.06
N LYS A 57 -11.77 2.81 -5.10
CA LYS A 57 -11.90 1.41 -5.50
C LYS A 57 -11.43 0.47 -4.40
N ILE A 58 -10.29 0.74 -3.77
CA ILE A 58 -9.80 -0.04 -2.63
C ILE A 58 -10.85 -0.09 -1.53
N GLN A 59 -11.42 1.06 -1.17
CA GLN A 59 -12.40 1.16 -0.09
C GLN A 59 -13.71 0.43 -0.40
N ASN A 60 -14.21 0.51 -1.63
CA ASN A 60 -15.53 -0.01 -1.97
C ASN A 60 -15.51 -1.45 -2.51
N GLU A 61 -14.36 -1.93 -2.99
CA GLU A 61 -14.25 -3.23 -3.65
C GLU A 61 -13.27 -4.14 -2.90
N LEU A 62 -12.01 -3.71 -2.76
CA LEU A 62 -10.97 -4.58 -2.21
C LEU A 62 -11.13 -4.81 -0.70
N ILE A 63 -11.35 -3.77 0.09
CA ILE A 63 -11.49 -3.92 1.55
C ILE A 63 -12.64 -4.88 1.89
N PRO A 64 -13.87 -4.71 1.39
CA PRO A 64 -14.95 -5.67 1.63
C PRO A 64 -14.59 -7.11 1.21
N LYS A 65 -13.90 -7.28 0.08
CA LYS A 65 -13.42 -8.60 -0.37
C LYS A 65 -12.43 -9.22 0.62
N LEU A 66 -11.45 -8.45 1.11
CA LEU A 66 -10.49 -8.93 2.10
C LEU A 66 -11.16 -9.24 3.44
N GLU A 67 -12.10 -8.40 3.88
CA GLU A 67 -12.89 -8.65 5.09
C GLU A 67 -13.69 -9.96 4.99
N GLU A 68 -14.25 -10.25 3.81
CA GLU A 68 -14.91 -11.51 3.54
C GLU A 68 -13.94 -12.70 3.56
N ILE A 69 -12.76 -12.57 2.95
CA ILE A 69 -11.73 -13.62 2.91
C ILE A 69 -11.23 -13.95 4.33
N PHE A 70 -10.85 -12.93 5.11
CA PHE A 70 -10.25 -13.13 6.43
C PHE A 70 -11.28 -13.29 7.55
N LYS A 71 -12.55 -12.93 7.30
CA LYS A 71 -13.59 -12.80 8.32
C LYS A 71 -13.16 -11.82 9.43
N LEU A 72 -12.63 -10.66 9.01
CA LEU A 72 -12.15 -9.57 9.87
C LEU A 72 -12.73 -8.25 9.36
N GLU A 73 -12.89 -7.25 10.22
CA GLU A 73 -13.32 -5.90 9.85
C GLU A 73 -12.17 -4.92 10.11
N PHE A 74 -11.64 -4.28 9.06
CA PHE A 74 -10.49 -3.38 9.18
C PHE A 74 -10.93 -2.05 9.79
N LYS A 75 -10.41 -1.75 10.98
CA LYS A 75 -10.72 -0.51 11.71
C LYS A 75 -9.97 0.68 11.15
N THR A 76 -8.84 0.44 10.48
CA THR A 76 -8.03 1.47 9.83
C THR A 76 -7.88 1.19 8.33
N PRO A 77 -8.92 1.44 7.50
CA PRO A 77 -8.86 1.26 6.05
C PRO A 77 -7.63 1.88 5.37
N GLU A 78 -7.12 2.98 5.92
CA GLU A 78 -5.90 3.65 5.46
C GLU A 78 -4.67 2.73 5.47
N LEU A 79 -4.55 1.80 6.43
CA LEU A 79 -3.45 0.83 6.45
C LEU A 79 -3.50 -0.12 5.26
N VAL A 80 -4.69 -0.57 4.87
CA VAL A 80 -4.87 -1.36 3.65
C VAL A 80 -4.46 -0.54 2.43
N MET A 81 -4.88 0.73 2.34
CA MET A 81 -4.44 1.60 1.23
C MET A 81 -2.91 1.76 1.19
N LEU A 82 -2.27 2.00 2.34
CA LEU A 82 -0.83 2.17 2.45
C LEU A 82 -0.06 0.89 2.07
N SER A 83 -0.62 -0.29 2.32
CA SER A 83 -0.05 -1.57 1.89
C SER A 83 0.02 -1.71 0.35
N LEU A 84 -0.78 -0.92 -0.38
CA LEU A 84 -0.88 -0.94 -1.84
C LEU A 84 -0.09 0.19 -2.51
N CYS A 85 0.43 1.15 -1.74
CA CYS A 85 1.28 2.22 -2.24
C CYS A 85 2.55 1.71 -2.90
N ARG A 86 2.90 2.30 -4.06
CA ARG A 86 4.14 2.04 -4.77
C ARG A 86 5.10 3.23 -4.68
N PRO A 87 6.42 3.01 -4.88
CA PRO A 87 7.42 4.06 -4.75
C PRO A 87 7.17 5.30 -5.62
N SER A 88 6.48 5.16 -6.75
CA SER A 88 6.18 6.28 -7.65
C SER A 88 5.22 7.31 -7.08
N ILE A 89 4.41 6.96 -6.08
CA ILE A 89 3.55 7.90 -5.34
C ILE A 89 4.37 9.01 -4.67
N ARG A 90 5.57 8.68 -4.17
CA ARG A 90 6.49 9.65 -3.56
C ARG A 90 6.69 10.88 -4.46
N ASN A 91 6.88 10.64 -5.75
CA ASN A 91 7.16 11.69 -6.71
C ASN A 91 5.98 12.65 -6.87
N ILE A 92 4.74 12.17 -6.78
CA ILE A 92 3.54 13.01 -6.86
C ILE A 92 3.61 14.07 -5.75
N TYR A 93 3.82 13.65 -4.51
CA TYR A 93 3.80 14.56 -3.37
C TYR A 93 5.04 15.44 -3.26
N GLN A 94 6.21 14.97 -3.71
CA GLN A 94 7.40 15.82 -3.85
C GLN A 94 7.22 16.90 -4.93
N ASP A 95 6.54 16.57 -6.03
CA ASP A 95 6.22 17.54 -7.07
C ASP A 95 5.16 18.55 -6.58
N MET A 96 4.20 18.13 -5.74
CA MET A 96 3.24 19.04 -5.08
C MET A 96 3.95 19.99 -4.12
N GLU A 97 4.85 19.48 -3.28
CA GLU A 97 5.64 20.28 -2.35
C GLU A 97 6.40 21.38 -3.09
N LYS A 98 7.09 21.02 -4.18
CA LYS A 98 7.81 21.99 -5.02
C LYS A 98 6.88 23.01 -5.68
N HIS A 99 5.68 22.60 -6.11
CA HIS A 99 4.72 23.52 -6.71
C HIS A 99 4.24 24.55 -5.70
N PHE A 100 3.82 24.10 -4.51
CA PHE A 100 3.29 24.96 -3.46
C PHE A 100 4.35 25.67 -2.63
N ASN A 101 5.64 25.40 -2.88
CA ASN A 101 6.72 26.07 -2.17
C ASN A 101 6.61 27.60 -2.34
N ASP A 102 6.68 28.32 -1.23
CA ASP A 102 6.53 29.78 -1.16
C ASP A 102 5.17 30.35 -1.62
N GLN A 103 4.18 29.49 -1.92
CA GLN A 103 2.83 29.96 -2.27
C GLN A 103 2.00 30.26 -1.02
N LYS A 104 1.28 31.39 -1.05
CA LYS A 104 0.43 31.83 0.08
C LYS A 104 -0.76 30.89 0.36
N ASN A 105 -1.23 30.18 -0.66
CA ASN A 105 -2.34 29.23 -0.60
C ASN A 105 -1.88 27.79 -0.35
N ASN A 106 -0.63 27.56 0.07
CA ASN A 106 -0.13 26.21 0.36
C ASN A 106 -1.00 25.53 1.44
N PRO A 107 -1.67 24.40 1.12
CA PRO A 107 -2.66 23.81 2.02
C PRO A 107 -2.04 22.92 3.10
N LEU A 108 -0.76 22.58 3.00
CA LEU A 108 -0.07 21.63 3.88
C LEU A 108 1.26 22.17 4.38
N LYS A 109 1.69 21.70 5.55
CA LYS A 109 3.03 21.94 6.07
C LYS A 109 4.06 21.05 5.37
N VAL A 110 5.33 21.48 5.39
CA VAL A 110 6.46 20.71 4.85
C VAL A 110 6.50 19.28 5.38
N ASP A 111 6.29 19.08 6.68
CA ASP A 111 6.31 17.73 7.26
C ASP A 111 5.11 16.86 6.81
N GLU A 112 3.98 17.46 6.47
CA GLU A 112 2.82 16.72 5.92
C GLU A 112 3.09 16.26 4.48
N TYR A 113 3.81 17.05 3.67
CA TYR A 113 4.29 16.58 2.36
C TYR A 113 5.27 15.43 2.50
N LYS A 114 6.18 15.48 3.48
CA LYS A 114 7.10 14.38 3.75
C LYS A 114 6.36 13.10 4.16
N GLU A 115 5.39 13.19 5.06
CA GLU A 115 4.53 12.06 5.44
C GLU A 115 3.83 11.44 4.24
N LEU A 116 3.23 12.27 3.37
CA LEU A 116 2.59 11.80 2.13
C LEU A 116 3.60 11.19 1.16
N ALA A 117 4.78 11.78 0.99
CA ALA A 117 5.82 11.26 0.13
C ALA A 117 6.33 9.89 0.65
N SER A 118 6.46 9.73 1.97
CA SER A 118 6.81 8.47 2.63
C SER A 118 5.75 7.38 2.48
N SER A 119 4.52 7.69 2.10
CA SER A 119 3.52 6.66 1.78
C SER A 119 3.99 5.73 0.65
N GLY A 120 4.86 6.19 -0.25
CA GLY A 120 5.45 5.37 -1.30
C GLY A 120 6.34 4.22 -0.78
N ASP A 121 6.78 4.26 0.48
CA ASP A 121 7.55 3.22 1.14
C ASP A 121 6.72 2.37 2.13
N ALA A 122 5.48 2.77 2.38
CA ALA A 122 4.68 2.18 3.45
C ALA A 122 4.41 0.68 3.21
N ALA A 123 4.21 0.29 1.96
CA ALA A 123 4.04 -1.11 1.58
C ALA A 123 5.27 -1.96 1.92
N ASP A 124 6.49 -1.46 1.68
CA ASP A 124 7.72 -2.19 1.98
C ASP A 124 7.93 -2.33 3.50
N VAL A 125 7.57 -1.29 4.27
CA VAL A 125 7.61 -1.35 5.75
C VAL A 125 6.59 -2.35 6.30
N LEU A 126 5.38 -2.35 5.76
CA LEU A 126 4.33 -3.29 6.13
C LEU A 126 4.69 -4.72 5.72
N ALA A 127 5.26 -4.90 4.53
CA ALA A 127 5.74 -6.20 4.05
C ALA A 127 6.87 -6.73 4.91
N LEU A 128 7.81 -5.89 5.35
CA LEU A 128 8.87 -6.31 6.28
C LEU A 128 8.30 -6.85 7.60
N ILE A 129 7.25 -6.21 8.14
CA ILE A 129 6.55 -6.71 9.32
C ILE A 129 5.84 -8.03 8.98
N GLY A 130 5.13 -8.06 7.85
CA GLY A 130 4.38 -9.18 7.31
C GLY A 130 5.20 -10.44 7.12
N ASP A 131 6.33 -10.34 6.43
CA ASP A 131 7.30 -11.43 6.21
C ASP A 131 7.73 -12.05 7.54
N ALA A 132 8.18 -11.22 8.49
CA ALA A 132 8.62 -11.68 9.80
C ALA A 132 7.52 -12.42 10.59
N VAL A 133 6.28 -11.92 10.55
CA VAL A 133 5.16 -12.56 11.27
C VAL A 133 4.60 -13.77 10.54
N LEU A 134 4.64 -13.79 9.20
CA LEU A 134 4.27 -14.95 8.38
C LEU A 134 5.22 -16.11 8.67
N ASP A 135 6.54 -15.86 8.65
CA ASP A 135 7.54 -16.88 8.92
C ASP A 135 7.32 -17.53 10.29
N LEU A 136 7.07 -16.72 11.33
CA LEU A 136 6.78 -17.22 12.67
C LEU A 136 5.45 -17.98 12.74
N SER A 137 4.41 -17.47 12.08
CA SER A 137 3.06 -18.06 12.13
C SER A 137 2.97 -19.37 11.37
N VAL A 138 3.65 -19.48 10.24
CA VAL A 138 3.76 -20.74 9.49
C VAL A 138 4.50 -21.77 10.32
N VAL A 139 5.61 -21.39 10.98
CA VAL A 139 6.32 -22.29 11.90
C VAL A 139 5.41 -22.74 13.03
N GLN A 140 4.67 -21.83 13.67
CA GLN A 140 3.75 -22.19 14.76
C GLN A 140 2.60 -23.09 14.28
N THR A 141 2.06 -22.86 13.09
CA THR A 141 0.96 -23.65 12.51
C THR A 141 1.40 -25.06 12.12
N LEU A 142 2.61 -25.19 11.58
CA LEU A 142 3.16 -26.47 11.13
C LEU A 142 3.93 -27.22 12.23
N TRP A 143 4.08 -26.62 13.41
CA TRP A 143 4.97 -27.11 14.46
C TRP A 143 4.63 -28.54 14.87
N ASP A 144 5.67 -29.37 14.91
CA ASP A 144 5.65 -30.72 15.46
C ASP A 144 6.91 -30.88 16.32
N SER A 145 6.76 -31.39 17.55
CA SER A 145 7.84 -31.58 18.52
C SER A 145 8.89 -32.61 18.11
N SER A 146 8.66 -33.35 17.02
CA SER A 146 9.58 -34.36 16.52
C SER A 146 10.85 -33.74 15.90
N LEU A 147 12.00 -34.00 16.51
CA LEU A 147 13.32 -33.57 15.98
C LEU A 147 13.62 -34.12 14.57
N THR A 148 12.95 -35.20 14.17
CA THR A 148 13.13 -35.83 12.85
C THR A 148 12.42 -35.08 11.71
N THR A 149 11.55 -34.12 12.02
CA THR A 149 10.73 -33.41 11.02
C THR A 149 11.26 -32.02 10.67
N VAL A 150 12.33 -31.54 11.31
CA VAL A 150 12.89 -30.18 11.09
C VAL A 150 13.16 -29.91 9.60
N GLY A 151 13.81 -30.83 8.89
CA GLY A 151 14.07 -30.65 7.45
C GLY A 151 12.79 -30.60 6.59
N LYS A 152 11.73 -31.29 7.00
CA LYS A 152 10.41 -31.21 6.34
C LYS A 152 9.70 -29.90 6.68
N LEU A 153 9.78 -29.45 7.94
CA LEU A 153 9.21 -28.18 8.40
C LEU A 153 9.83 -27.01 7.64
N THR A 154 11.16 -26.95 7.55
CA THR A 154 11.87 -25.90 6.79
C THR A 154 11.44 -25.87 5.32
N LYS A 155 11.33 -27.05 4.67
CA LYS A 155 10.88 -27.13 3.27
C LYS A 155 9.43 -26.68 3.10
N LYS A 156 8.52 -27.10 3.98
CA LYS A 156 7.11 -26.68 3.93
C LYS A 156 6.96 -25.17 4.14
N ARG A 157 7.63 -24.62 5.16
CA ARG A 157 7.65 -23.18 5.41
C ARG A 157 8.12 -22.42 4.18
N ALA A 158 9.29 -22.79 3.65
CA ALA A 158 9.87 -22.15 2.47
C ALA A 158 8.97 -22.21 1.24
N GLY A 159 8.15 -23.27 1.09
CA GLY A 159 7.17 -23.36 0.01
C GLY A 159 6.01 -22.38 0.17
N ILE A 160 5.47 -22.25 1.38
CA ILE A 160 4.32 -21.36 1.68
C ILE A 160 4.70 -19.89 1.53
N VAL A 161 5.85 -19.49 2.07
CA VAL A 161 6.32 -18.09 2.03
C VAL A 161 7.12 -17.76 0.77
N ALA A 162 7.23 -18.67 -0.19
CA ALA A 162 7.92 -18.39 -1.45
C ALA A 162 7.17 -17.34 -2.27
N ASN A 163 7.90 -16.41 -2.89
CA ASN A 163 7.32 -15.42 -3.82
C ASN A 163 6.45 -16.05 -4.91
N ASP A 164 6.79 -17.25 -5.41
CA ASP A 164 5.96 -17.96 -6.39
C ASP A 164 4.57 -18.34 -5.84
N ASN A 165 4.50 -18.70 -4.55
CA ASN A 165 3.25 -19.01 -3.89
C ASN A 165 2.47 -17.74 -3.57
N LEU A 166 3.12 -16.77 -2.91
CA LEU A 166 2.51 -15.49 -2.55
C LEU A 166 2.02 -14.72 -3.78
N ALA A 167 2.69 -14.85 -4.93
CA ALA A 167 2.21 -14.23 -6.16
C ALA A 167 0.90 -14.84 -6.69
N LYS A 168 0.67 -16.14 -6.48
CA LYS A 168 -0.63 -16.76 -6.83
C LYS A 168 -1.72 -16.25 -5.91
N ILE A 169 -1.45 -16.18 -4.61
CA ILE A 169 -2.38 -15.60 -3.63
C ILE A 169 -2.70 -14.14 -3.97
N CYS A 170 -1.69 -13.37 -4.38
CA CYS A 170 -1.88 -11.99 -4.84
C CYS A 170 -2.87 -11.91 -6.02
N ASP A 171 -2.78 -12.86 -6.96
CA ASP A 171 -3.68 -12.94 -8.12
C ASP A 171 -5.09 -13.39 -7.71
N GLU A 172 -5.22 -14.36 -6.81
CA GLU A 172 -6.52 -14.81 -6.27
C GLU A 172 -7.24 -13.69 -5.51
N TRP A 173 -6.49 -12.90 -4.74
CA TRP A 173 -7.03 -11.75 -4.02
C TRP A 173 -7.14 -10.50 -4.90
N GLU A 174 -6.61 -10.54 -6.13
CA GLU A 174 -6.58 -9.46 -7.11
C GLU A 174 -5.85 -8.19 -6.62
N LEU A 175 -4.91 -8.31 -5.67
CA LEU A 175 -4.25 -7.14 -5.06
C LEU A 175 -3.47 -6.30 -6.08
N TYR A 176 -2.92 -6.95 -7.10
CA TYR A 176 -2.06 -6.32 -8.10
C TYR A 176 -2.80 -5.16 -8.80
N ASP A 177 -4.10 -5.29 -9.08
CA ASP A 177 -4.84 -4.27 -9.83
C ASP A 177 -5.26 -3.05 -8.98
N PHE A 178 -5.12 -3.14 -7.66
CA PHE A 178 -5.46 -2.07 -6.71
C PHE A 178 -4.25 -1.25 -6.25
N ARG A 179 -3.09 -1.40 -6.89
CA ARG A 179 -1.90 -0.62 -6.54
C ARG A 179 -2.15 0.88 -6.65
N LEU A 180 -1.63 1.63 -5.69
CA LEU A 180 -1.56 3.08 -5.74
C LEU A 180 -0.21 3.50 -6.33
N ASN A 181 -0.23 4.00 -7.55
CA ASN A 181 0.95 4.48 -8.27
C ASN A 181 0.64 5.75 -9.08
N ARG A 182 1.65 6.26 -9.78
CA ARG A 182 1.50 7.41 -10.68
C ARG A 182 0.87 6.98 -12.00
N ILE A 183 0.06 7.85 -12.63
CA ILE A 183 -0.39 7.65 -14.02
C ILE A 183 0.83 7.44 -14.92
N LYS A 184 0.74 6.39 -15.75
CA LYS A 184 1.78 6.00 -16.72
C LYS A 184 3.14 5.79 -16.03
N ASP A 185 3.15 5.06 -14.93
CA ASP A 185 4.39 4.68 -14.25
C ASP A 185 5.32 3.94 -15.25
N PRO A 186 6.50 4.49 -15.57
CA PRO A 186 7.44 3.87 -16.50
C PRO A 186 7.91 2.48 -16.05
N SER A 187 7.85 2.22 -14.74
CA SER A 187 8.24 0.93 -14.17
C SER A 187 7.27 -0.18 -14.58
N GLU A 188 5.98 0.09 -14.77
CA GLU A 188 5.00 -0.94 -15.12
C GLU A 188 5.23 -1.51 -16.53
N LYS A 189 5.56 -0.66 -17.52
CA LYS A 189 5.70 -1.09 -18.91
C LYS A 189 6.96 -1.91 -19.19
N ASN A 190 7.97 -1.80 -18.34
CA ASN A 190 9.30 -2.39 -18.56
C ASN A 190 9.72 -3.34 -17.43
N SER A 191 8.81 -3.68 -16.52
CA SER A 191 9.12 -4.56 -15.41
C SER A 191 9.41 -5.97 -15.90
N LYS A 192 10.53 -6.52 -15.42
CA LYS A 192 10.88 -7.93 -15.68
C LYS A 192 9.88 -8.82 -14.94
N PRO A 193 9.54 -10.02 -15.46
CA PRO A 193 8.63 -10.93 -14.78
C PRO A 193 8.99 -11.22 -13.32
N LYS A 194 10.30 -11.35 -13.03
CA LYS A 194 10.80 -11.54 -11.66
C LYS A 194 10.49 -10.37 -10.72
N THR A 195 10.48 -9.14 -11.25
CA THR A 195 10.13 -7.93 -10.49
C THR A 195 8.65 -7.93 -10.15
N ILE A 196 7.79 -8.26 -11.11
CA ILE A 196 6.34 -8.39 -10.91
C ILE A 196 6.04 -9.47 -9.86
N LEU A 197 6.71 -10.62 -9.96
CA LEU A 197 6.55 -11.70 -8.99
C LEU A 197 6.91 -11.26 -7.56
N HIS A 198 8.04 -10.58 -7.40
CA HIS A 198 8.45 -10.02 -6.12
C HIS A 198 7.44 -9.01 -5.60
N GLU A 199 7.00 -8.08 -6.44
CA GLU A 199 6.01 -7.05 -6.07
C GLU A 199 4.69 -7.68 -5.59
N LYS A 200 4.22 -8.74 -6.26
CA LYS A 200 3.04 -9.51 -5.83
C LYS A 200 3.23 -10.16 -4.45
N GLY A 201 4.40 -10.74 -4.20
CA GLY A 201 4.76 -11.27 -2.88
C GLY A 201 4.71 -10.19 -1.80
N THR A 202 5.36 -9.06 -2.06
CA THR A 202 5.38 -7.89 -1.16
C THR A 202 3.98 -7.37 -0.86
N LEU A 203 3.05 -7.38 -1.82
CA LEU A 203 1.65 -6.98 -1.59
C LEU A 203 0.96 -7.90 -0.59
N VAL A 204 1.11 -9.21 -0.72
CA VAL A 204 0.51 -10.19 0.21
C VAL A 204 1.13 -10.05 1.59
N GLU A 205 2.46 -9.96 1.69
CA GLU A 205 3.16 -9.72 2.95
C GLU A 205 2.66 -8.43 3.62
N ALA A 206 2.51 -7.35 2.87
CA ALA A 206 2.03 -6.09 3.41
C ALA A 206 0.62 -6.20 4.00
N ILE A 207 -0.30 -6.94 3.36
CA ILE A 207 -1.62 -7.23 3.92
C ILE A 207 -1.52 -8.02 5.23
N TYR A 208 -0.65 -9.03 5.31
CA TYR A 208 -0.41 -9.75 6.56
C TYR A 208 0.22 -8.86 7.64
N GLY A 209 1.07 -7.90 7.25
CA GLY A 209 1.56 -6.85 8.13
C GLY A 209 0.42 -6.01 8.72
N VAL A 210 -0.56 -5.62 7.90
CA VAL A 210 -1.77 -4.91 8.36
C VAL A 210 -2.57 -5.78 9.33
N ILE A 211 -2.82 -7.05 9.00
CA ILE A 211 -3.57 -7.97 9.87
C ILE A 211 -2.90 -8.08 11.24
N TYR A 212 -1.58 -8.24 11.28
CA TYR A 212 -0.85 -8.30 12.53
C TYR A 212 -0.94 -7.01 13.36
N LEU A 213 -0.84 -5.85 12.70
CA LEU A 213 -0.90 -4.56 13.39
C LEU A 213 -2.30 -4.27 13.94
N GLU A 214 -3.37 -4.65 13.24
CA GLU A 214 -4.74 -4.37 13.66
C GLU A 214 -5.32 -5.42 14.62
N PHE A 215 -5.06 -6.70 14.35
CA PHE A 215 -5.73 -7.82 15.03
C PHE A 215 -4.78 -8.66 15.90
N GLY A 216 -3.47 -8.50 15.72
CA GLY A 216 -2.46 -9.22 16.49
C GLY A 216 -2.17 -10.63 15.95
N PHE A 217 -1.26 -11.31 16.65
CA PHE A 217 -0.66 -12.54 16.19
C PHE A 217 -1.60 -13.75 16.17
N GLU A 218 -2.52 -13.83 17.14
CA GLU A 218 -3.48 -14.94 17.24
C GLU A 218 -4.43 -14.98 16.03
N GLU A 219 -4.98 -13.83 15.64
CA GLU A 219 -5.82 -13.72 14.45
C GLU A 219 -5.01 -13.98 13.18
N LEU A 220 -3.75 -13.55 13.11
CA LEU A 220 -2.90 -13.85 11.97
C LEU A 220 -2.71 -15.35 11.75
N ILE A 221 -2.46 -16.13 12.82
CA ILE A 221 -2.32 -17.59 12.72
C ILE A 221 -3.58 -18.23 12.12
N ARG A 222 -4.78 -17.76 12.51
CA ARG A 222 -6.06 -18.27 11.98
C ARG A 222 -6.16 -18.12 10.46
N THR A 223 -5.48 -17.12 9.89
CA THR A 223 -5.52 -16.84 8.44
C THR A 223 -4.45 -17.60 7.63
N ILE A 224 -3.51 -18.30 8.28
CA ILE A 224 -2.44 -19.04 7.58
C ILE A 224 -2.95 -20.14 6.62
N PRO A 225 -4.04 -20.88 6.91
CA PRO A 225 -4.58 -21.86 5.96
C PRO A 225 -5.02 -21.26 4.61
N LEU A 226 -5.20 -19.94 4.52
CA LEU A 226 -5.61 -19.25 3.28
C LEU A 226 -4.46 -19.11 2.26
N ILE A 227 -3.22 -19.41 2.65
CA ILE A 227 -2.03 -19.25 1.80
C ILE A 227 -1.20 -20.53 1.66
N GLN A 228 -1.74 -21.67 2.09
CA GLN A 228 -1.09 -22.98 2.01
C GLN A 228 -1.27 -23.66 0.66
#